data_AF-A0A375J757-F1
#
_entry.id   AF-A0A375J757-F1
#
_cell.length_a   1.000
_cell.length_b   1.000
_cell.length_c   1.000
_cell.angle_alpha   90.00
_cell.angle_beta   90.00
_cell.angle_gamma   90.00
#
_symmetry.space_group_name_H-M   'P 1'
#
loop_
_entity.id
_entity.type
_entity.pdbx_description
1 polymer ?
#
loop_
_entity_poly.entity_id
_entity_poly.type
_entity_poly.pdbx_seq_one_letter_code
_entity_poly.pdbx_strand_id
1 'polypeptide(L)'
;MRMSLTAAPATTSATMPATDTLSPAPASAPAGPANPGAQPSPPASPALVATSVRAHWTDRLAYALLALAALALACFVLAPIVMILAKSVQNRDGTLAGIAHFRAYFESPALLRSVWNSLWVSALATCITVPLAFGFAYALTRSRIACKGLLRNLALIPLLAPSLLAAISFIFWFGNQGLFKPWMGSTQIYGPLGIVASLVFATFPHALMILITALSLTDARLYEAADALGTSTVRKFFTITVPGARYGLVSAAMVVFTYAISDFGIPKVIGGNFHMLATDIYKLVIGMQDFSQGAVVSLMLLVPVAVTYCVDARVQRRQMALMSARSVPYVPRRSPRFDLAMAVFCWLMAALMLAVMGMAVYASFVKLWPYNFSLSLNHYRVGLVEGGVVDSYLNSLRMAGLAAVIGPVFIFATAYLLEKTRGMDWLRGFVRLMAVLPMGVPGLVLGLGYIFFFVPQANPLHGLYQTLGILVLVTIVHYYASCHLTAVTALKQLDSEFEAVSASLKVPFYKTFFKVTVPACLPAILEISRYLFINAMTTVSAVVFLYGADTKLASVEIVNLDESGDIGPAAAMATLVVLTSAGACLLYYLLQRVLDCKTQAWRQGQGND
;
A
#
# COMPACT_ATOMS: atom_id res chain seq x y z
N MET A 1 -61.50 22.25 3.01
CA MET A 1 -62.59 21.62 3.79
C MET A 1 -62.09 20.27 4.30
N ARG A 2 -62.33 19.80 5.54
CA ARG A 2 -63.62 19.43 6.20
C ARG A 2 -64.39 18.37 5.38
N MET A 3 -64.92 17.27 5.91
CA MET A 3 -64.85 16.58 7.24
C MET A 3 -65.42 15.15 7.00
N SER A 4 -64.95 14.05 7.62
CA SER A 4 -65.37 13.46 8.92
C SER A 4 -64.46 12.21 9.20
N LEU A 5 -64.01 11.87 10.42
CA LEU A 5 -64.72 11.29 11.60
C LEU A 5 -65.37 9.92 11.26
N THR A 6 -65.23 8.80 12.01
CA THR A 6 -64.67 8.48 13.36
C THR A 6 -64.40 6.94 13.43
N ALA A 7 -63.85 6.21 14.43
CA ALA A 7 -63.37 6.43 15.82
C ALA A 7 -62.33 5.32 16.24
N ALA A 8 -62.03 5.21 17.54
CA ALA A 8 -61.33 4.12 18.29
C ALA A 8 -61.99 4.02 19.71
N PRO A 9 -61.46 3.38 20.79
CA PRO A 9 -60.37 2.39 21.00
C PRO A 9 -60.78 1.20 21.95
N ALA A 10 -59.83 0.31 22.35
CA ALA A 10 -59.78 -0.55 23.59
C ALA A 10 -58.64 -1.61 23.44
N THR A 11 -57.61 -1.76 24.31
CA THR A 11 -57.53 -2.49 25.60
C THR A 11 -57.94 -3.99 25.53
N THR A 12 -57.27 -4.99 26.15
CA THR A 12 -56.34 -4.98 27.32
C THR A 12 -55.43 -6.25 27.38
N SER A 13 -54.38 -6.20 28.22
CA SER A 13 -53.71 -7.29 28.99
C SER A 13 -53.76 -8.78 28.56
N ALA A 14 -52.59 -9.42 28.60
CA ALA A 14 -52.38 -10.87 28.46
C ALA A 14 -52.87 -11.73 29.64
N THR A 15 -53.11 -13.03 29.38
CA THR A 15 -52.56 -14.15 30.18
C THR A 15 -52.64 -15.51 29.43
N MET A 16 -51.85 -16.49 29.89
CA MET A 16 -51.82 -17.93 29.50
C MET A 16 -52.97 -18.74 30.16
N PRO A 17 -53.17 -20.08 29.92
CA PRO A 17 -52.27 -21.09 29.34
C PRO A 17 -52.92 -22.01 28.27
N ALA A 18 -52.25 -23.14 27.96
CA ALA A 18 -52.75 -24.22 27.09
C ALA A 18 -52.46 -25.61 27.71
N THR A 19 -53.33 -26.59 27.45
CA THR A 19 -53.13 -28.04 27.75
C THR A 19 -53.95 -28.93 26.80
N ASP A 20 -53.27 -29.92 26.22
CA ASP A 20 -53.67 -31.28 25.84
C ASP A 20 -55.10 -31.65 25.41
N THR A 21 -55.22 -32.31 24.25
CA THR A 21 -55.82 -33.67 24.13
C THR A 21 -55.28 -34.46 22.92
N LEU A 22 -54.65 -35.61 23.22
CA LEU A 22 -54.66 -36.94 22.56
C LEU A 22 -54.84 -37.15 21.02
N SER A 23 -54.24 -38.25 20.54
CA SER A 23 -54.20 -38.71 19.14
C SER A 23 -54.56 -40.21 19.01
N PRO A 24 -55.11 -40.69 17.87
CA PRO A 24 -55.17 -42.10 17.51
C PRO A 24 -54.05 -42.51 16.52
N ALA A 25 -53.68 -43.80 16.49
CA ALA A 25 -52.59 -44.33 15.66
C ALA A 25 -53.06 -45.40 14.62
N PRO A 26 -52.36 -45.56 13.48
CA PRO A 26 -52.59 -46.66 12.53
C PRO A 26 -51.83 -47.95 12.89
N ALA A 27 -52.22 -49.07 12.27
CA ALA A 27 -51.83 -50.43 12.68
C ALA A 27 -50.50 -50.97 12.12
N SER A 28 -50.03 -52.07 12.72
CA SER A 28 -48.77 -52.76 12.45
C SER A 28 -48.78 -53.71 11.24
N ALA A 29 -47.67 -53.76 10.49
CA ALA A 29 -47.38 -54.79 9.48
C ALA A 29 -46.52 -55.93 10.07
N PRO A 30 -46.58 -57.17 9.50
CA PRO A 30 -45.88 -58.33 10.05
C PRO A 30 -44.36 -58.34 9.74
N ALA A 31 -43.60 -59.02 10.60
CA ALA A 31 -42.12 -59.08 10.51
C ALA A 31 -41.61 -60.14 9.51
N GLY A 32 -40.55 -59.80 8.78
CA GLY A 32 -39.73 -60.76 8.02
C GLY A 32 -38.65 -61.43 8.88
N PRO A 33 -38.02 -62.51 8.39
CA PRO A 33 -37.02 -63.28 9.14
C PRO A 33 -35.74 -62.47 9.41
N ALA A 34 -35.14 -62.67 10.59
CA ALA A 34 -33.98 -61.93 11.04
C ALA A 34 -32.69 -62.29 10.26
N ASN A 35 -31.91 -61.27 9.91
CA ASN A 35 -30.62 -61.43 9.22
C ASN A 35 -29.48 -61.63 10.26
N PRO A 36 -28.75 -62.77 10.27
CA PRO A 36 -27.77 -63.08 11.33
C PRO A 36 -26.51 -62.19 11.38
N GLY A 37 -26.33 -61.25 10.43
CA GLY A 37 -25.12 -60.42 10.32
C GLY A 37 -25.17 -59.03 10.96
N ALA A 38 -26.26 -58.66 11.65
CA ALA A 38 -26.42 -57.32 12.21
C ALA A 38 -25.55 -57.09 13.47
N GLN A 39 -24.47 -56.31 13.34
CA GLN A 39 -23.74 -55.79 14.50
C GLN A 39 -24.65 -54.86 15.33
N PRO A 40 -24.57 -54.87 16.67
CA PRO A 40 -25.34 -53.96 17.50
C PRO A 40 -24.95 -52.51 17.21
N SER A 41 -25.95 -51.63 17.11
CA SER A 41 -25.71 -50.18 16.97
C SER A 41 -24.92 -49.65 18.17
N PRO A 42 -23.97 -48.73 17.96
CA PRO A 42 -23.19 -48.15 19.06
C PRO A 42 -24.14 -47.41 20.02
N PRO A 43 -23.86 -47.43 21.34
CA PRO A 43 -24.69 -46.73 22.32
C PRO A 43 -24.73 -45.24 21.99
N ALA A 44 -25.91 -44.64 22.14
CA ALA A 44 -26.10 -43.22 21.84
C ALA A 44 -25.14 -42.36 22.67
N SER A 45 -24.27 -41.60 21.99
CA SER A 45 -23.29 -40.72 22.63
C SER A 45 -23.98 -39.80 23.64
N PRO A 46 -23.49 -39.68 24.88
CA PRO A 46 -24.11 -38.81 25.87
C PRO A 46 -24.13 -37.38 25.34
N ALA A 47 -25.29 -36.72 25.45
CA ALA A 47 -25.47 -35.36 24.95
C ALA A 47 -24.42 -34.44 25.57
N LEU A 48 -23.55 -33.87 24.72
CA LEU A 48 -22.46 -32.99 25.15
C LEU A 48 -23.04 -31.75 25.83
N VAL A 49 -23.05 -31.75 27.16
CA VAL A 49 -23.43 -30.59 27.96
C VAL A 49 -22.55 -29.43 27.53
N ALA A 50 -23.17 -28.39 26.96
CA ALA A 50 -22.49 -27.21 26.45
C ALA A 50 -21.94 -26.37 27.62
N THR A 51 -20.81 -26.80 28.18
CA THR A 51 -20.12 -26.11 29.26
C THR A 51 -19.64 -24.75 28.73
N SER A 52 -20.32 -23.69 29.18
CA SER A 52 -19.99 -22.32 28.80
C SER A 52 -18.68 -21.90 29.49
N VAL A 53 -17.56 -22.23 28.84
CA VAL A 53 -16.22 -21.88 29.28
C VAL A 53 -16.14 -20.37 29.47
N ARG A 54 -16.17 -19.91 30.72
CA ARG A 54 -16.11 -18.49 31.06
C ARG A 54 -14.76 -17.94 30.60
N ALA A 55 -14.81 -17.03 29.61
CA ALA A 55 -13.64 -16.39 29.04
C ALA A 55 -12.67 -15.90 30.14
N HIS A 56 -11.45 -16.43 30.08
CA HIS A 56 -10.41 -16.21 31.07
C HIS A 56 -9.95 -14.74 31.02
N TRP A 57 -9.28 -14.26 32.07
CA TRP A 57 -8.87 -12.85 32.15
C TRP A 57 -7.93 -12.44 31.00
N THR A 58 -7.17 -13.39 30.47
CA THR A 58 -6.37 -13.26 29.24
C THR A 58 -7.23 -12.94 28.01
N ASP A 59 -8.37 -13.59 27.88
CA ASP A 59 -9.19 -13.53 26.68
C ASP A 59 -9.93 -12.18 26.66
N ARG A 60 -10.36 -11.72 27.84
CA ARG A 60 -10.88 -10.37 28.07
C ARG A 60 -9.86 -9.28 27.73
N LEU A 61 -8.58 -9.49 28.04
CA LEU A 61 -7.51 -8.57 27.64
C LEU A 61 -7.32 -8.56 26.11
N ALA A 62 -7.33 -9.73 25.45
CA ALA A 62 -7.29 -9.81 23.99
C ALA A 62 -8.50 -9.11 23.33
N TYR A 63 -9.69 -9.26 23.90
CA TYR A 63 -10.92 -8.57 23.47
C TYR A 63 -10.83 -7.04 23.64
N ALA A 64 -10.32 -6.56 24.77
CA ALA A 64 -10.12 -5.13 25.02
C ALA A 64 -9.08 -4.52 24.05
N LEU A 65 -7.98 -5.23 23.77
CA LEU A 65 -6.96 -4.79 22.80
C LEU A 65 -7.49 -4.81 21.36
N LEU A 66 -8.29 -5.81 20.99
CA LEU A 66 -8.94 -5.85 19.66
C LEU A 66 -9.98 -4.73 19.51
N ALA A 67 -10.73 -4.41 20.57
CA ALA A 67 -11.66 -3.28 20.59
C ALA A 67 -10.93 -1.93 20.49
N LEU A 68 -9.79 -1.77 21.17
CA LEU A 68 -8.95 -0.57 21.05
C LEU A 68 -8.37 -0.42 19.64
N ALA A 69 -7.89 -1.51 19.02
CA ALA A 69 -7.40 -1.50 17.64
C ALA A 69 -8.53 -1.18 16.64
N ALA A 70 -9.73 -1.73 16.85
CA ALA A 70 -10.91 -1.41 16.05
C ALA A 70 -11.33 0.06 16.17
N LEU A 71 -11.32 0.61 17.39
CA LEU A 71 -11.62 2.02 17.64
C LEU A 71 -10.58 2.94 16.97
N ALA A 72 -9.28 2.64 17.13
CA ALA A 72 -8.22 3.39 16.47
C ALA A 72 -8.37 3.36 14.94
N LEU A 73 -8.65 2.21 14.34
CA LEU A 73 -8.92 2.10 12.91
C LEU A 73 -10.20 2.86 12.49
N ALA A 74 -11.25 2.85 13.30
CA ALA A 74 -12.46 3.64 13.03
C ALA A 74 -12.17 5.16 13.07
N CYS A 75 -11.45 5.65 14.08
CA CYS A 75 -11.11 7.06 14.25
C CYS A 75 -10.09 7.57 13.23
N PHE A 76 -9.11 6.77 12.84
CA PHE A 76 -7.98 7.22 12.00
C PHE A 76 -8.05 6.76 10.54
N VAL A 77 -8.91 5.79 10.19
CA VAL A 77 -9.18 5.38 8.80
C VAL A 77 -10.57 5.84 8.36
N LEU A 78 -11.62 5.40 9.06
CA LEU A 78 -13.00 5.56 8.58
C LEU A 78 -13.52 7.00 8.74
N ALA A 79 -13.34 7.61 9.91
CA ALA A 79 -13.87 8.96 10.18
C ALA A 79 -13.35 10.04 9.21
N PRO A 80 -12.04 10.11 8.86
CA PRO A 80 -11.54 11.01 7.82
C PRO A 80 -12.28 10.87 6.47
N ILE A 81 -12.56 9.64 6.02
CA ILE A 81 -13.22 9.37 4.74
C ILE A 81 -14.70 9.77 4.80
N VAL A 82 -15.37 9.48 5.92
CA VAL A 82 -16.74 9.94 6.19
C VAL A 82 -16.81 11.47 6.22
N MET A 83 -15.80 12.16 6.75
CA MET A 83 -15.74 13.63 6.74
C MET A 83 -15.57 14.23 5.34
N ILE A 84 -14.85 13.58 4.42
CA ILE A 84 -14.78 14.00 3.00
C ILE A 84 -16.14 13.84 2.32
N LEU A 85 -16.80 12.70 2.55
CA LEU A 85 -18.15 12.45 2.05
C LEU A 85 -19.12 13.53 2.57
N ALA A 86 -19.09 13.83 3.87
CA ALA A 86 -19.89 14.89 4.48
C ALA A 86 -19.58 16.28 3.92
N LYS A 87 -18.30 16.65 3.74
CA LYS A 87 -17.91 17.97 3.23
C LYS A 87 -18.18 18.18 1.74
N SER A 88 -18.21 17.12 0.94
CA SER A 88 -18.58 17.24 -0.48
C SER A 88 -20.05 17.65 -0.72
N VAL A 89 -20.92 17.49 0.28
CA VAL A 89 -22.35 17.87 0.25
C VAL A 89 -22.71 19.01 1.20
N GLN A 90 -21.72 19.72 1.76
CA GLN A 90 -21.90 20.85 2.69
C GLN A 90 -21.26 22.14 2.16
N ASN A 91 -22.00 23.24 2.32
CA ASN A 91 -21.46 24.58 2.20
C ASN A 91 -20.42 24.88 3.30
N ARG A 92 -19.73 26.01 3.17
CA ARG A 92 -18.78 26.52 4.17
C ARG A 92 -19.43 26.65 5.56
N ASP A 93 -20.68 27.11 5.61
CA ASP A 93 -21.47 27.31 6.83
C ASP A 93 -22.06 26.01 7.42
N GLY A 94 -21.71 24.84 6.86
CA GLY A 94 -22.21 23.53 7.29
C GLY A 94 -23.63 23.17 6.81
N THR A 95 -24.35 24.11 6.18
CA THR A 95 -25.65 23.84 5.55
C THR A 95 -25.51 22.84 4.39
N LEU A 96 -26.53 21.99 4.19
CA LEU A 96 -26.48 20.95 3.16
C LEU A 96 -26.61 21.57 1.76
N ALA A 97 -25.53 21.51 0.97
CA ALA A 97 -25.48 21.92 -0.43
C ALA A 97 -25.99 20.83 -1.39
N GLY A 98 -26.06 19.58 -0.91
CA GLY A 98 -26.48 18.44 -1.72
C GLY A 98 -25.55 18.24 -2.92
N ILE A 99 -26.12 18.23 -4.13
CA ILE A 99 -25.40 17.95 -5.39
C ILE A 99 -24.78 19.23 -6.00
N ALA A 100 -24.98 20.41 -5.40
CA ALA A 100 -24.55 21.69 -5.99
C ALA A 100 -23.04 21.76 -6.32
N HIS A 101 -22.16 21.30 -5.42
CA HIS A 101 -20.71 21.30 -5.67
C HIS A 101 -20.33 20.32 -6.79
N PHE A 102 -20.96 19.14 -6.86
CA PHE A 102 -20.78 18.18 -7.95
C PHE A 102 -21.25 18.76 -9.30
N ARG A 103 -22.38 19.47 -9.32
CA ARG A 103 -22.84 20.16 -10.53
C ARG A 103 -21.82 21.20 -11.01
N ALA A 104 -21.36 22.08 -10.12
CA ALA A 104 -20.35 23.08 -10.44
C ALA A 104 -19.00 22.45 -10.88
N TYR A 105 -18.66 21.27 -10.37
CA TYR A 105 -17.50 20.49 -10.83
C TYR A 105 -17.67 20.01 -12.28
N PHE A 106 -18.82 19.42 -12.63
CA PHE A 106 -19.11 18.96 -13.99
C PHE A 106 -19.36 20.10 -14.99
N GLU A 107 -19.77 21.28 -14.52
CA GLU A 107 -19.89 22.49 -15.35
C GLU A 107 -18.53 23.17 -15.61
N SER A 108 -17.44 22.76 -14.93
CA SER A 108 -16.09 23.32 -15.09
C SER A 108 -15.24 22.57 -16.13
N PRO A 109 -14.93 23.17 -17.30
CA PRO A 109 -14.14 22.50 -18.33
C PRO A 109 -12.69 22.23 -17.92
N ALA A 110 -12.17 22.99 -16.93
CA ALA A 110 -10.82 22.79 -16.39
C ALA A 110 -10.75 21.52 -15.53
N LEU A 111 -11.70 21.33 -14.61
CA LEU A 111 -11.73 20.18 -13.71
C LEU A 111 -12.02 18.88 -14.48
N LEU A 112 -12.93 18.92 -15.46
CA LEU A 112 -13.14 17.82 -16.40
C LEU A 112 -11.87 17.46 -17.20
N ARG A 113 -11.10 18.47 -17.64
CA ARG A 113 -9.82 18.23 -18.32
C ARG A 113 -8.82 17.55 -17.39
N SER A 114 -8.76 17.93 -16.12
CA SER A 114 -7.92 17.26 -15.12
C SER A 114 -8.31 15.79 -14.88
N VAL A 115 -9.61 15.43 -14.91
CA VAL A 115 -10.04 14.02 -14.91
C VAL A 115 -9.42 13.27 -16.09
N TRP A 116 -9.65 13.78 -17.31
CA TRP A 116 -9.14 13.15 -18.54
C TRP A 116 -7.62 13.02 -18.55
N ASN A 117 -6.92 14.12 -18.23
CA ASN A 117 -5.47 14.17 -18.11
C ASN A 117 -4.94 13.10 -17.16
N SER A 118 -5.57 12.95 -15.99
CA SER A 118 -5.14 11.98 -14.97
C SER A 118 -5.33 10.54 -15.42
N LEU A 119 -6.48 10.22 -16.02
CA LEU A 119 -6.78 8.89 -16.57
C LEU A 119 -5.84 8.56 -17.73
N TRP A 120 -5.63 9.49 -18.66
CA TRP A 120 -4.81 9.32 -19.86
C TRP A 120 -3.32 9.18 -19.53
N VAL A 121 -2.76 10.05 -18.68
CA VAL A 121 -1.38 9.93 -18.19
C VAL A 121 -1.16 8.61 -17.47
N SER A 122 -2.06 8.23 -16.57
CA SER A 122 -1.91 7.00 -15.77
C SER A 122 -2.02 5.75 -16.62
N ALA A 123 -2.93 5.72 -17.60
CA ALA A 123 -3.01 4.64 -18.58
C ALA A 123 -1.75 4.55 -19.44
N LEU A 124 -1.24 5.68 -19.96
CA LEU A 124 -0.05 5.72 -20.80
C LEU A 124 1.22 5.29 -20.03
N ALA A 125 1.42 5.81 -18.81
CA ALA A 125 2.51 5.38 -17.94
C ALA A 125 2.41 3.89 -17.59
N THR A 126 1.21 3.36 -17.38
CA THR A 126 0.99 1.91 -17.15
C THR A 126 1.35 1.07 -18.38
N CYS A 127 0.88 1.47 -19.56
CA CYS A 127 1.15 0.80 -20.84
C CYS A 127 2.63 0.81 -21.25
N ILE A 128 3.43 1.77 -20.76
CA ILE A 128 4.89 1.81 -20.97
C ILE A 128 5.61 0.99 -19.89
N THR A 129 5.25 1.18 -18.61
CA THR A 129 5.96 0.59 -17.47
C THR A 129 5.81 -0.93 -17.41
N VAL A 130 4.58 -1.45 -17.57
CA VAL A 130 4.31 -2.88 -17.38
C VAL A 130 5.07 -3.75 -18.40
N PRO A 131 5.12 -3.44 -19.71
CA PRO A 131 5.96 -4.18 -20.66
C PRO A 131 7.46 -4.10 -20.37
N LEU A 132 7.99 -2.92 -19.99
CA LEU A 132 9.42 -2.76 -19.67
C LEU A 132 9.80 -3.55 -18.41
N ALA A 133 9.01 -3.45 -17.34
CA ALA A 133 9.20 -4.20 -16.10
C ALA A 133 8.98 -5.71 -16.32
N PHE A 134 8.05 -6.12 -17.19
CA PHE A 134 7.86 -7.52 -17.58
C PHE A 134 9.08 -8.06 -18.34
N GLY A 135 9.64 -7.30 -19.29
CA GLY A 135 10.87 -7.66 -19.98
C GLY A 135 12.04 -7.85 -19.02
N PHE A 136 12.18 -6.97 -18.02
CA PHE A 136 13.24 -7.05 -17.00
C PHE A 136 13.02 -8.22 -16.03
N ALA A 137 11.78 -8.45 -15.59
CA ALA A 137 11.42 -9.61 -14.77
C ALA A 137 11.64 -10.93 -15.52
N TYR A 138 11.29 -10.97 -16.81
CA TYR A 138 11.50 -12.12 -17.70
C TYR A 138 12.98 -12.38 -17.92
N ALA A 139 13.80 -11.35 -18.16
CA ALA A 139 15.25 -11.47 -18.21
C ALA A 139 15.83 -12.06 -16.91
N LEU A 140 15.47 -11.49 -15.74
CA LEU A 140 15.93 -12.01 -14.44
C LEU A 140 15.51 -13.47 -14.18
N THR A 141 14.29 -13.87 -14.56
CA THR A 141 13.73 -15.19 -14.22
C THR A 141 13.92 -16.28 -15.30
N ARG A 142 14.13 -15.93 -16.58
CA ARG A 142 14.16 -16.88 -17.70
C ARG A 142 15.44 -16.88 -18.54
N SER A 143 16.43 -16.04 -18.24
CA SER A 143 17.78 -16.08 -18.85
C SER A 143 18.86 -16.51 -17.87
N ARG A 144 20.09 -16.75 -18.34
CA ARG A 144 21.31 -16.98 -17.51
C ARG A 144 22.25 -15.77 -17.46
N ILE A 145 21.71 -14.55 -17.43
CA ILE A 145 22.51 -13.34 -17.18
C ILE A 145 23.27 -13.40 -15.84
N ALA A 146 24.48 -12.84 -15.84
CA ALA A 146 25.28 -12.63 -14.64
C ALA A 146 24.70 -11.49 -13.77
N CYS A 147 25.19 -11.38 -12.53
CA CYS A 147 24.90 -10.24 -11.63
C CYS A 147 23.42 -9.92 -11.39
N LYS A 148 22.52 -10.92 -11.48
CA LYS A 148 21.05 -10.77 -11.27
C LYS A 148 20.68 -10.03 -9.99
N GLY A 149 21.38 -10.30 -8.88
CA GLY A 149 21.17 -9.62 -7.61
C GLY A 149 21.47 -8.12 -7.69
N LEU A 150 22.58 -7.74 -8.33
CA LEU A 150 22.92 -6.34 -8.57
C LEU A 150 21.89 -5.68 -9.50
N LEU A 151 21.57 -6.27 -10.64
CA LEU A 151 20.57 -5.74 -11.58
C LEU A 151 19.19 -5.55 -10.92
N ARG A 152 18.74 -6.51 -10.10
CA ARG A 152 17.51 -6.37 -9.30
C ARG A 152 17.63 -5.21 -8.31
N ASN A 153 18.73 -5.10 -7.57
CA ASN A 153 18.91 -4.04 -6.58
C ASN A 153 18.97 -2.64 -7.22
N LEU A 154 19.71 -2.50 -8.33
CA LEU A 154 19.76 -1.25 -9.12
C LEU A 154 18.35 -0.84 -9.59
N ALA A 155 17.56 -1.79 -10.08
CA ALA A 155 16.19 -1.54 -10.52
C ALA A 155 15.19 -1.25 -9.39
N LEU A 156 15.60 -1.39 -8.12
CA LEU A 156 14.81 -1.06 -6.93
C LEU A 156 15.28 0.23 -6.24
N ILE A 157 16.39 0.85 -6.67
CA ILE A 157 16.88 2.15 -6.17
C ILE A 157 15.82 3.26 -6.19
N PRO A 158 14.91 3.39 -7.18
CA PRO A 158 13.91 4.46 -7.18
C PRO A 158 12.94 4.42 -5.99
N LEU A 159 12.80 3.30 -5.28
CA LEU A 159 12.01 3.19 -4.04
C LEU A 159 12.60 4.00 -2.86
N LEU A 160 13.85 4.46 -2.97
CA LEU A 160 14.55 5.22 -1.92
C LEU A 160 14.39 6.74 -2.10
N ALA A 161 13.73 7.20 -3.15
CA ALA A 161 13.58 8.61 -3.49
C ALA A 161 12.13 9.10 -3.35
N PRO A 162 11.91 10.39 -3.02
CA PRO A 162 10.61 11.01 -3.22
C PRO A 162 10.32 11.10 -4.73
N SER A 163 9.05 10.94 -5.15
CA SER A 163 8.66 10.96 -6.57
C SER A 163 9.11 12.25 -7.28
N LEU A 164 9.07 13.38 -6.55
CA LEU A 164 9.65 14.68 -6.88
C LEU A 164 11.05 14.62 -7.49
N LEU A 165 11.95 13.78 -6.97
CA LEU A 165 13.33 13.69 -7.44
C LEU A 165 13.41 13.30 -8.92
N ALA A 166 12.52 12.41 -9.37
CA ALA A 166 12.48 12.01 -10.78
C ALA A 166 12.17 13.22 -11.67
N ALA A 167 11.15 14.00 -11.31
CA ALA A 167 10.77 15.22 -12.02
C ALA A 167 11.90 16.25 -12.05
N ILE A 168 12.56 16.50 -10.91
CA ILE A 168 13.73 17.38 -10.80
C ILE A 168 14.87 16.91 -11.72
N SER A 169 15.20 15.60 -11.73
CA SER A 169 16.19 15.04 -12.64
C SER A 169 15.82 15.17 -14.12
N PHE A 170 14.56 14.95 -14.48
CA PHE A 170 14.10 15.14 -15.87
C PHE A 170 14.11 16.62 -16.29
N ILE A 171 13.96 17.57 -15.36
CA ILE A 171 14.19 19.00 -15.59
C ILE A 171 15.68 19.30 -15.83
N PHE A 172 16.60 18.77 -15.01
CA PHE A 172 18.04 18.98 -15.22
C PHE A 172 18.57 18.30 -16.50
N TRP A 173 17.98 17.18 -16.93
CA TRP A 173 18.30 16.59 -18.23
C TRP A 173 17.64 17.32 -19.41
N PHE A 174 16.34 17.63 -19.36
CA PHE A 174 15.53 17.97 -20.56
C PHE A 174 14.66 19.24 -20.42
N GLY A 175 14.79 19.98 -19.32
CA GLY A 175 14.13 21.28 -19.09
C GLY A 175 14.60 22.38 -20.04
N ASN A 176 14.08 23.60 -19.89
CA ASN A 176 14.42 24.71 -20.79
C ASN A 176 15.89 25.14 -20.72
N GLN A 177 16.60 24.77 -19.65
CA GLN A 177 18.04 24.92 -19.47
C GLN A 177 18.72 23.55 -19.21
N GLY A 178 18.05 22.43 -19.50
CA GLY A 178 18.54 21.08 -19.23
C GLY A 178 19.69 20.67 -20.16
N LEU A 179 20.56 19.77 -19.68
CA LEU A 179 21.80 19.40 -20.38
C LEU A 179 21.57 18.87 -21.81
N PHE A 180 20.50 18.10 -22.04
CA PHE A 180 20.14 17.58 -23.36
C PHE A 180 19.22 18.50 -24.18
N LYS A 181 18.81 19.68 -23.67
CA LYS A 181 17.88 20.59 -24.35
C LYS A 181 18.29 20.99 -25.78
N PRO A 182 19.59 21.23 -26.11
CA PRO A 182 19.99 21.55 -27.49
C PRO A 182 19.60 20.49 -28.53
N TRP A 183 19.59 19.21 -28.15
CA TRP A 183 19.23 18.10 -29.05
C TRP A 183 17.71 17.85 -29.13
N MET A 184 16.89 18.51 -28.32
CA MET A 184 15.42 18.37 -28.33
C MET A 184 14.70 19.30 -29.30
N GLY A 185 15.38 20.34 -29.80
CA GLY A 185 14.77 21.40 -30.59
C GLY A 185 13.63 22.10 -29.84
N SER A 186 12.48 22.24 -30.50
CA SER A 186 11.27 22.86 -29.94
C SER A 186 10.60 22.06 -28.82
N THR A 187 10.89 20.75 -28.71
CA THR A 187 10.26 19.86 -27.71
C THR A 187 10.54 20.34 -26.28
N GLN A 188 9.52 20.40 -25.43
CA GLN A 188 9.64 20.71 -24.01
C GLN A 188 9.37 19.44 -23.19
N ILE A 189 10.11 19.23 -22.10
CA ILE A 189 9.81 18.13 -21.16
C ILE A 189 8.59 18.43 -20.29
N TYR A 190 8.30 19.71 -20.04
CA TYR A 190 7.20 20.14 -19.16
C TYR A 190 5.83 19.70 -19.69
N GLY A 191 4.94 19.35 -18.76
CA GLY A 191 3.64 18.78 -19.08
C GLY A 191 3.70 17.25 -19.29
N PRO A 192 2.86 16.69 -20.18
CA PRO A 192 2.56 15.27 -20.18
C PRO A 192 3.77 14.36 -20.45
N LEU A 193 4.74 14.82 -21.26
CA LEU A 193 5.94 14.04 -21.60
C LEU A 193 6.80 13.77 -20.36
N GLY A 194 7.16 14.81 -19.62
CA GLY A 194 7.96 14.73 -18.40
C GLY A 194 7.23 14.03 -17.26
N ILE A 195 5.92 14.23 -17.14
CA ILE A 195 5.10 13.50 -16.16
C ILE A 195 5.16 11.99 -16.45
N VAL A 196 4.88 11.56 -17.68
CA VAL A 196 4.91 10.14 -18.05
C VAL A 196 6.31 9.54 -17.89
N ALA A 197 7.38 10.23 -18.32
CA ALA A 197 8.75 9.75 -18.16
C ALA A 197 9.15 9.55 -16.69
N SER A 198 8.80 10.52 -15.83
CA SER A 198 9.06 10.46 -14.39
C SER A 198 8.22 9.38 -13.69
N LEU A 199 6.95 9.22 -14.07
CA LEU A 199 6.07 8.18 -13.55
C LEU A 199 6.54 6.78 -13.94
N VAL A 200 7.02 6.58 -15.17
CA VAL A 200 7.61 5.29 -15.60
C VAL A 200 8.81 4.94 -14.73
N PHE A 201 9.70 5.88 -14.44
CA PHE A 201 10.83 5.68 -13.52
C PHE A 201 10.38 5.31 -12.10
N ALA A 202 9.42 6.04 -11.52
CA ALA A 202 8.95 5.83 -10.15
C ALA A 202 8.12 4.52 -9.97
N THR A 203 7.36 4.12 -10.99
CA THR A 203 6.45 2.96 -10.91
C THR A 203 7.10 1.64 -11.36
N PHE A 204 8.18 1.67 -12.15
CA PHE A 204 8.92 0.47 -12.56
C PHE A 204 9.29 -0.50 -11.43
N PRO A 205 9.88 -0.09 -10.28
CA PRO A 205 10.22 -1.03 -9.21
C PRO A 205 9.00 -1.75 -8.62
N HIS A 206 7.87 -1.04 -8.52
CA HIS A 206 6.60 -1.58 -8.03
C HIS A 206 6.08 -2.67 -8.97
N ALA A 207 6.07 -2.41 -10.28
CA ALA A 207 5.74 -3.41 -11.30
C ALA A 207 6.72 -4.59 -11.27
N LEU A 208 8.03 -4.32 -11.18
CA LEU A 208 9.07 -5.34 -11.20
C LEU A 208 8.91 -6.36 -10.08
N MET A 209 8.62 -5.94 -8.85
CA MET A 209 8.42 -6.84 -7.71
C MET A 209 7.26 -7.81 -7.93
N ILE A 210 6.13 -7.31 -8.44
CA ILE A 210 4.93 -8.12 -8.72
C ILE A 210 5.22 -9.11 -9.86
N LEU A 211 5.89 -8.67 -10.92
CA LEU A 211 6.13 -9.47 -12.12
C LEU A 211 7.24 -10.52 -11.94
N ILE A 212 8.30 -10.24 -11.17
CA ILE A 212 9.26 -11.26 -10.73
C ILE A 212 8.53 -12.37 -9.95
N THR A 213 7.65 -11.99 -9.02
CA THR A 213 6.88 -12.94 -8.21
C THR A 213 5.98 -13.80 -9.10
N ALA A 214 5.17 -13.19 -9.97
CA ALA A 214 4.28 -13.92 -10.87
C ALA A 214 4.99 -14.89 -11.83
N LEU A 215 6.15 -14.51 -12.37
CA LEU A 215 6.97 -15.37 -13.22
C LEU A 215 7.68 -16.49 -12.45
N SER A 216 7.98 -16.29 -11.16
CA SER A 216 8.59 -17.31 -10.31
C SER A 216 7.62 -18.42 -9.93
N LEU A 217 6.30 -18.16 -9.98
CA LEU A 217 5.23 -19.12 -9.65
C LEU A 217 4.79 -19.99 -10.85
N THR A 218 5.41 -19.88 -12.02
CA THR A 218 5.05 -20.72 -13.19
C THR A 218 5.74 -22.09 -13.11
N ASP A 219 4.96 -23.18 -13.16
CA ASP A 219 5.47 -24.55 -13.11
C ASP A 219 6.36 -24.88 -14.33
N ALA A 220 7.57 -25.39 -14.06
CA ALA A 220 8.55 -25.82 -15.05
C ALA A 220 8.00 -26.89 -16.00
N ARG A 221 7.16 -27.79 -15.49
CA ARG A 221 6.62 -28.94 -16.24
C ARG A 221 5.90 -28.56 -17.52
N LEU A 222 5.26 -27.39 -17.55
CA LEU A 222 4.61 -26.87 -18.76
C LEU A 222 5.61 -26.57 -19.88
N TYR A 223 6.79 -26.06 -19.53
CA TYR A 223 7.88 -25.80 -20.48
C TYR A 223 8.56 -27.09 -20.92
N GLU A 224 8.71 -28.07 -20.03
CA GLU A 224 9.27 -29.40 -20.34
C GLU A 224 8.38 -30.18 -21.31
N ALA A 225 7.06 -30.20 -21.07
CA ALA A 225 6.09 -30.78 -22.00
C ALA A 225 6.10 -30.06 -23.36
N ALA A 226 6.21 -28.73 -23.37
CA ALA A 226 6.28 -27.97 -24.61
C ALA A 226 7.60 -28.18 -25.38
N ASP A 227 8.73 -28.37 -24.69
CA ASP A 227 10.01 -28.78 -25.28
C ASP A 227 9.91 -30.18 -25.90
N ALA A 228 9.27 -31.14 -25.21
CA ALA A 228 9.04 -32.49 -25.73
C ALA A 228 8.14 -32.51 -26.99
N LEU A 229 7.18 -31.57 -27.09
CA LEU A 229 6.36 -31.34 -28.28
C LEU A 229 7.03 -30.44 -29.35
N GLY A 230 8.34 -30.16 -29.25
CA GLY A 230 9.08 -29.37 -30.23
C GLY A 230 8.65 -27.90 -30.34
N THR A 231 8.00 -27.36 -29.30
CA THR A 231 7.32 -26.05 -29.36
C THR A 231 8.33 -24.90 -29.41
N SER A 232 8.20 -24.02 -30.41
CA SER A 232 9.08 -22.85 -30.58
C SER A 232 9.01 -21.88 -29.39
N THR A 233 10.11 -21.17 -29.12
CA THR A 233 10.23 -20.26 -27.97
C THR A 233 9.19 -19.14 -27.99
N VAL A 234 8.85 -18.60 -29.16
CA VAL A 234 7.80 -17.57 -29.32
C VAL A 234 6.42 -18.14 -28.95
N ARG A 235 6.10 -19.38 -29.38
CA ARG A 235 4.85 -20.03 -28.99
C ARG A 235 4.81 -20.36 -27.50
N LYS A 236 5.91 -20.85 -26.91
CA LYS A 236 6.01 -21.03 -25.44
C LYS A 236 5.80 -19.72 -24.68
N PHE A 237 6.31 -18.59 -25.18
CA PHE A 237 6.10 -17.27 -24.57
C PHE A 237 4.62 -16.86 -24.55
N PHE A 238 3.93 -16.91 -25.70
CA PHE A 238 2.53 -16.49 -25.80
C PHE A 238 1.52 -17.52 -25.28
N THR A 239 1.84 -18.81 -25.26
CA THR A 239 0.94 -19.89 -24.79
C THR A 239 1.15 -20.26 -23.31
N ILE A 240 2.36 -20.08 -22.76
CA ILE A 240 2.68 -20.50 -21.37
C ILE A 240 3.08 -19.30 -20.51
N THR A 241 4.10 -18.54 -20.90
CA THR A 241 4.65 -17.47 -20.04
C THR A 241 3.65 -16.35 -19.79
N VAL A 242 3.09 -15.75 -20.84
CA VAL A 242 2.16 -14.61 -20.71
C VAL A 242 0.82 -15.06 -20.08
N PRO A 243 0.19 -16.19 -20.50
CA PRO A 243 -1.03 -16.67 -19.85
C PRO A 243 -0.83 -17.12 -18.39
N GLY A 244 0.32 -17.69 -18.05
CA GLY A 244 0.68 -18.02 -16.66
C GLY A 244 0.87 -16.78 -15.78
N ALA A 245 1.53 -15.75 -16.32
CA ALA A 245 1.75 -14.48 -15.62
C ALA A 245 0.53 -13.53 -15.62
N ARG A 246 -0.59 -13.86 -16.29
CA ARG A 246 -1.70 -12.92 -16.59
C ARG A 246 -2.27 -12.19 -15.37
N TYR A 247 -2.37 -12.87 -14.22
CA TYR A 247 -2.90 -12.27 -13.01
C TYR A 247 -1.91 -11.28 -12.38
N GLY A 248 -0.61 -11.60 -12.39
CA GLY A 248 0.45 -10.67 -12.00
C GLY A 248 0.60 -9.49 -12.95
N LEU A 249 0.36 -9.69 -14.26
CA LEU A 249 0.31 -8.61 -15.25
C LEU A 249 -0.82 -7.62 -14.97
N VAL A 250 -2.04 -8.12 -14.68
CA VAL A 250 -3.15 -7.24 -14.29
C VAL A 250 -2.89 -6.58 -12.94
N SER A 251 -2.36 -7.30 -11.95
CA SER A 251 -2.03 -6.75 -10.63
C SER A 251 -0.98 -5.64 -10.71
N ALA A 252 0.10 -5.86 -11.48
CA ALA A 252 1.11 -4.84 -11.75
C ALA A 252 0.51 -3.63 -12.47
N ALA A 253 -0.38 -3.82 -13.45
CA ALA A 253 -1.06 -2.72 -14.12
C ALA A 253 -1.96 -1.92 -13.17
N MET A 254 -2.73 -2.59 -12.29
CA MET A 254 -3.57 -1.91 -11.29
C MET A 254 -2.71 -1.10 -10.30
N VAL A 255 -1.59 -1.64 -9.83
CA VAL A 255 -0.68 -0.95 -8.90
C VAL A 255 0.01 0.25 -9.56
N VAL A 256 0.55 0.09 -10.78
CA VAL A 256 1.17 1.20 -11.53
C VAL A 256 0.17 2.31 -11.81
N PHE A 257 -1.04 1.98 -12.28
CA PHE A 257 -2.09 2.96 -12.53
C PHE A 257 -2.51 3.69 -11.25
N THR A 258 -2.67 2.95 -10.15
CA THR A 258 -3.08 3.51 -8.85
C THR A 258 -2.04 4.47 -8.28
N TYR A 259 -0.74 4.15 -8.42
CA TYR A 259 0.34 5.07 -8.10
C TYR A 259 0.30 6.30 -9.02
N ALA A 260 0.24 6.09 -10.34
CA ALA A 260 0.32 7.15 -11.35
C ALA A 260 -0.81 8.17 -11.25
N ILE A 261 -2.03 7.75 -10.90
CA ILE A 261 -3.18 8.65 -10.76
C ILE A 261 -3.19 9.39 -9.42
N SER A 262 -2.53 8.81 -8.40
CA SER A 262 -2.50 9.33 -7.02
C SER A 262 -1.25 10.16 -6.69
N ASP A 263 -0.21 10.13 -7.54
CA ASP A 263 1.00 10.90 -7.30
C ASP A 263 0.76 12.40 -7.47
N PHE A 264 1.21 13.15 -6.47
CA PHE A 264 1.17 14.60 -6.44
C PHE A 264 2.47 15.22 -6.94
N GLY A 265 3.61 14.62 -6.56
CA GLY A 265 4.91 15.25 -6.66
C GLY A 265 5.37 15.47 -8.10
N ILE A 266 5.30 14.43 -8.94
CA ILE A 266 5.73 14.52 -10.33
C ILE A 266 4.88 15.52 -11.12
N PRO A 267 3.53 15.44 -11.13
CA PRO A 267 2.71 16.43 -11.83
C PRO A 267 2.88 17.86 -11.30
N LYS A 268 3.13 18.03 -9.99
CA LYS A 268 3.36 19.34 -9.37
C LYS A 268 4.63 20.03 -9.90
N VAL A 269 5.74 19.31 -9.99
CA VAL A 269 7.05 19.85 -10.40
C VAL A 269 7.17 19.98 -11.93
N ILE A 270 6.97 18.89 -12.69
CA ILE A 270 7.24 18.91 -14.13
C ILE A 270 6.00 19.19 -14.99
N GLY A 271 4.80 19.28 -14.41
CA GLY A 271 3.56 19.44 -15.18
C GLY A 271 3.30 20.84 -15.74
N GLY A 272 3.78 21.90 -15.08
CA GLY A 272 3.49 23.28 -15.47
C GLY A 272 1.99 23.55 -15.63
N ASN A 273 1.55 23.92 -16.84
CA ASN A 273 0.14 24.17 -17.15
C ASN A 273 -0.70 22.89 -17.36
N PHE A 274 -0.12 21.69 -17.29
CA PHE A 274 -0.84 20.42 -17.43
C PHE A 274 -1.35 19.94 -16.06
N HIS A 275 -2.61 20.26 -15.73
CA HIS A 275 -3.22 19.90 -14.45
C HIS A 275 -3.73 18.45 -14.43
N MET A 276 -3.65 17.83 -13.25
CA MET A 276 -4.20 16.52 -12.90
C MET A 276 -5.03 16.63 -11.61
N LEU A 277 -5.84 15.61 -11.29
CA LEU A 277 -6.69 15.60 -10.10
C LEU A 277 -5.90 15.83 -8.81
N ALA A 278 -4.72 15.22 -8.70
CA ALA A 278 -3.83 15.41 -7.57
C ALA A 278 -3.38 16.89 -7.39
N THR A 279 -3.00 17.57 -8.47
CA THR A 279 -2.61 18.99 -8.41
C THR A 279 -3.80 19.91 -8.18
N ASP A 280 -4.99 19.56 -8.67
CA ASP A 280 -6.20 20.36 -8.47
C ASP A 280 -6.72 20.30 -7.02
N ILE A 281 -6.61 19.15 -6.33
CA ILE A 281 -6.91 19.07 -4.89
C ILE A 281 -5.99 20.03 -4.12
N TYR A 282 -4.68 20.02 -4.38
CA TYR A 282 -3.74 20.97 -3.74
C TYR A 282 -4.07 22.44 -4.08
N LYS A 283 -4.30 22.74 -5.36
CA LYS A 283 -4.62 24.10 -5.84
C LYS A 283 -5.91 24.64 -5.21
N LEU A 284 -6.95 23.82 -5.09
CA LEU A 284 -8.22 24.22 -4.46
C LEU A 284 -8.08 24.39 -2.95
N VAL A 285 -7.40 23.47 -2.27
CA VAL A 285 -7.29 23.46 -0.79
C VAL A 285 -6.30 24.51 -0.27
N ILE A 286 -5.10 24.59 -0.83
CA ILE A 286 -4.04 25.51 -0.38
C ILE A 286 -4.14 26.86 -1.11
N GLY A 287 -4.28 26.84 -2.44
CA GLY A 287 -4.28 28.06 -3.25
C GLY A 287 -5.58 28.87 -3.22
N MET A 288 -6.74 28.20 -3.14
CA MET A 288 -8.06 28.85 -3.21
C MET A 288 -8.89 28.75 -1.91
N GLN A 289 -8.42 27.95 -0.92
CA GLN A 289 -9.14 27.62 0.31
C GLN A 289 -10.57 27.09 0.10
N ASP A 290 -10.85 26.48 -1.06
CA ASP A 290 -12.13 25.84 -1.37
C ASP A 290 -12.12 24.36 -0.97
N PHE A 291 -12.29 24.15 0.33
CA PHE A 291 -12.39 22.83 0.94
C PHE A 291 -13.57 21.99 0.42
N SER A 292 -14.72 22.61 0.09
CA SER A 292 -15.89 21.87 -0.42
C SER A 292 -15.66 21.35 -1.84
N GLN A 293 -15.08 22.16 -2.74
CA GLN A 293 -14.65 21.67 -4.05
C GLN A 293 -13.49 20.68 -3.93
N GLY A 294 -12.50 20.93 -3.08
CA GLY A 294 -11.40 19.99 -2.80
C GLY A 294 -11.89 18.61 -2.35
N ALA A 295 -12.98 18.55 -1.57
CA ALA A 295 -13.64 17.31 -1.18
C ALA A 295 -14.28 16.58 -2.38
N VAL A 296 -14.96 17.30 -3.29
CA VAL A 296 -15.50 16.72 -4.54
C VAL A 296 -14.40 16.16 -5.43
N VAL A 297 -13.31 16.90 -5.66
CA VAL A 297 -12.17 16.42 -6.48
C VAL A 297 -11.51 15.20 -5.83
N SER A 298 -11.42 15.18 -4.51
CA SER A 298 -10.92 14.04 -3.74
C SER A 298 -11.76 12.78 -3.90
N LEU A 299 -13.09 12.91 -3.96
CA LEU A 299 -13.99 11.79 -4.27
C LEU A 299 -13.87 11.35 -5.74
N MET A 300 -13.72 12.29 -6.68
CA MET A 300 -13.49 11.95 -8.09
C MET A 300 -12.17 11.21 -8.31
N LEU A 301 -11.13 11.49 -7.50
CA LEU A 301 -9.87 10.73 -7.48
C LEU A 301 -10.00 9.37 -6.78
N LEU A 302 -10.87 9.26 -5.77
CA LEU A 302 -11.13 8.00 -5.05
C LEU A 302 -11.83 6.95 -5.93
N VAL A 303 -12.72 7.36 -6.84
CA VAL A 303 -13.47 6.45 -7.75
C VAL A 303 -12.55 5.52 -8.58
N PRO A 304 -11.61 6.01 -9.40
CA PRO A 304 -10.76 5.14 -10.21
C PRO A 304 -9.85 4.24 -9.36
N VAL A 305 -9.39 4.72 -8.20
CA VAL A 305 -8.56 3.94 -7.27
C VAL A 305 -9.36 2.84 -6.56
N ALA A 306 -10.61 3.11 -6.19
CA ALA A 306 -11.53 2.08 -5.70
C ALA A 306 -11.81 1.01 -6.78
N VAL A 307 -11.92 1.41 -8.05
CA VAL A 307 -12.09 0.48 -9.18
C VAL A 307 -10.84 -0.40 -9.36
N THR A 308 -9.63 0.16 -9.43
CA THR A 308 -8.40 -0.65 -9.60
C THR A 308 -8.17 -1.60 -8.43
N TYR A 309 -8.33 -1.14 -7.19
CA TYR A 309 -8.28 -2.00 -6.00
C TYR A 309 -9.33 -3.13 -6.06
N CYS A 310 -10.57 -2.82 -6.45
CA CYS A 310 -11.62 -3.85 -6.59
C CYS A 310 -11.39 -4.83 -7.75
N VAL A 311 -10.60 -4.48 -8.76
CA VAL A 311 -10.17 -5.42 -9.81
C VAL A 311 -9.02 -6.29 -9.32
N ASP A 312 -7.98 -5.68 -8.72
CA ASP A 312 -6.83 -6.40 -8.16
C ASP A 312 -7.23 -7.42 -7.08
N ALA A 313 -8.07 -7.00 -6.12
CA ALA A 313 -8.55 -7.88 -5.05
C ALA A 313 -9.38 -9.08 -5.57
N ARG A 314 -9.99 -9.00 -6.76
CA ARG A 314 -10.65 -10.14 -7.43
C ARG A 314 -9.65 -11.01 -8.21
N VAL A 315 -8.63 -10.39 -8.80
CA VAL A 315 -7.53 -11.04 -9.52
C VAL A 315 -6.66 -11.87 -8.59
N GLN A 316 -6.22 -11.30 -7.47
CA GLN A 316 -5.38 -11.96 -6.47
C GLN A 316 -6.06 -13.22 -5.89
N ARG A 317 -7.37 -13.15 -5.57
CA ARG A 317 -8.14 -14.32 -5.13
C ARG A 317 -8.13 -15.47 -6.16
N ARG A 318 -8.20 -15.15 -7.46
CA ARG A 318 -8.11 -16.14 -8.55
C ARG A 318 -6.70 -16.67 -8.74
N GLN A 319 -5.67 -15.83 -8.56
CA GLN A 319 -4.27 -16.25 -8.60
C GLN A 319 -3.97 -17.27 -7.49
N MET A 320 -4.34 -16.96 -6.25
CA MET A 320 -4.16 -17.86 -5.10
C MET A 320 -4.90 -19.20 -5.30
N ALA A 321 -6.14 -19.18 -5.79
CA ALA A 321 -6.94 -20.39 -6.04
C ALA A 321 -6.36 -21.30 -7.14
N LEU A 322 -5.43 -20.82 -7.96
CA LEU A 322 -4.76 -21.59 -9.02
C LEU A 322 -3.34 -22.04 -8.62
N MET A 323 -2.89 -21.73 -7.40
CA MET A 323 -1.60 -22.19 -6.89
C MET A 323 -1.66 -23.65 -6.43
N SER A 324 -1.29 -24.57 -7.33
CA SER A 324 -1.02 -25.96 -6.96
C SER A 324 0.25 -26.04 -6.10
N ALA A 325 0.17 -26.68 -4.93
CA ALA A 325 1.28 -26.85 -3.98
C ALA A 325 2.41 -27.80 -4.47
N ARG A 326 2.52 -28.04 -5.78
CA ARG A 326 3.48 -28.96 -6.42
C ARG A 326 4.15 -28.38 -7.68
N SER A 327 4.11 -27.05 -7.86
CA SER A 327 4.80 -26.36 -8.97
C SER A 327 6.32 -26.48 -8.84
N VAL A 328 7.01 -26.91 -9.91
CA VAL A 328 8.48 -27.00 -9.93
C VAL A 328 9.05 -25.65 -10.40
N PRO A 329 10.07 -25.06 -9.71
CA PRO A 329 10.69 -23.83 -10.17
C PRO A 329 11.41 -24.00 -11.52
N TYR A 330 11.08 -23.16 -12.51
CA TYR A 330 11.70 -23.23 -13.84
C TYR A 330 13.18 -22.81 -13.83
N VAL A 331 14.07 -23.75 -14.17
CA VAL A 331 15.50 -23.50 -14.36
C VAL A 331 15.78 -23.17 -15.84
N PRO A 332 16.24 -21.95 -16.17
CA PRO A 332 16.50 -21.58 -17.57
C PRO A 332 17.69 -22.36 -18.16
N ARG A 333 17.60 -22.72 -19.45
CA ARG A 333 18.72 -23.27 -20.23
C ARG A 333 19.65 -22.15 -20.70
N ARG A 334 20.94 -22.43 -20.90
CA ARG A 334 21.93 -21.43 -21.37
C ARG A 334 21.74 -21.19 -22.88
N SER A 335 21.75 -19.93 -23.32
CA SER A 335 21.56 -19.57 -24.73
C SER A 335 22.26 -18.22 -25.03
N PRO A 336 23.54 -18.22 -25.45
CA PRO A 336 24.43 -17.06 -25.29
C PRO A 336 23.95 -15.79 -26.00
N ARG A 337 23.32 -15.88 -27.18
CA ARG A 337 22.77 -14.71 -27.88
C ARG A 337 21.56 -14.10 -27.16
N PHE A 338 20.68 -14.92 -26.61
CA PHE A 338 19.52 -14.48 -25.84
C PHE A 338 19.94 -13.97 -24.45
N ASP A 339 20.83 -14.68 -23.76
CA ASP A 339 21.42 -14.25 -22.49
C ASP A 339 22.12 -12.88 -22.66
N LEU A 340 22.87 -12.66 -23.74
CA LEU A 340 23.48 -11.36 -24.05
C LEU A 340 22.44 -10.25 -24.32
N ALA A 341 21.42 -10.52 -25.15
CA ALA A 341 20.37 -9.53 -25.43
C ALA A 341 19.59 -9.13 -24.18
N MET A 342 19.27 -10.10 -23.31
CA MET A 342 18.65 -9.86 -22.00
C MET A 342 19.58 -9.11 -21.04
N ALA A 343 20.90 -9.36 -21.08
CA ALA A 343 21.89 -8.63 -20.29
C ALA A 343 21.97 -7.16 -20.72
N VAL A 344 22.07 -6.89 -22.03
CA VAL A 344 22.14 -5.54 -22.59
C VAL A 344 20.87 -4.75 -22.26
N PHE A 345 19.69 -5.35 -22.39
CA PHE A 345 18.43 -4.72 -21.99
C PHE A 345 18.40 -4.37 -20.49
N CYS A 346 18.78 -5.31 -19.61
CA CYS A 346 18.78 -5.04 -18.16
C CYS A 346 19.82 -3.99 -17.76
N TRP A 347 21.02 -4.03 -18.33
CA TRP A 347 22.05 -3.02 -18.07
C TRP A 347 21.68 -1.65 -18.61
N LEU A 348 21.02 -1.56 -19.77
CA LEU A 348 20.49 -0.29 -20.29
C LEU A 348 19.41 0.30 -19.37
N MET A 349 18.43 -0.51 -18.94
CA MET A 349 17.41 -0.07 -17.98
C MET A 349 18.02 0.37 -16.64
N ALA A 350 18.97 -0.39 -16.10
CA ALA A 350 19.67 -0.04 -14.86
C ALA A 350 20.52 1.23 -15.01
N ALA A 351 21.18 1.42 -16.16
CA ALA A 351 21.96 2.62 -16.46
C ALA A 351 21.06 3.86 -16.60
N LEU A 352 19.89 3.76 -17.24
CA LEU A 352 18.92 4.85 -17.32
C LEU A 352 18.38 5.23 -15.93
N MET A 353 18.10 4.24 -15.06
CA MET A 353 17.69 4.51 -13.69
C MET A 353 18.78 5.20 -12.87
N LEU A 354 20.03 4.76 -13.01
CA LEU A 354 21.19 5.41 -12.39
C LEU A 354 21.45 6.81 -12.98
N ALA A 355 21.17 7.05 -14.26
CA ALA A 355 21.30 8.37 -14.89
C ALA A 355 20.23 9.35 -14.41
N VAL A 356 18.98 8.91 -14.19
CA VAL A 356 17.95 9.74 -13.55
C VAL A 356 18.33 10.04 -12.10
N MET A 357 18.67 9.02 -11.30
CA MET A 357 19.03 9.24 -9.88
C MET A 357 20.30 10.10 -9.74
N GLY A 358 21.35 9.78 -10.50
CA GLY A 358 22.63 10.46 -10.47
C GLY A 358 22.59 11.91 -10.95
N MET A 359 21.59 12.30 -11.74
CA MET A 359 21.47 13.69 -12.19
C MET A 359 21.00 14.64 -11.08
N ALA A 360 20.06 14.24 -10.22
CA ALA A 360 19.72 15.02 -9.03
C ALA A 360 20.91 15.12 -8.06
N VAL A 361 21.65 14.02 -7.88
CA VAL A 361 22.87 14.00 -7.06
C VAL A 361 23.91 14.96 -7.64
N TYR A 362 24.20 14.89 -8.95
CA TYR A 362 25.14 15.80 -9.62
C TYR A 362 24.68 17.27 -9.53
N ALA A 363 23.42 17.55 -9.83
CA ALA A 363 22.85 18.90 -9.76
C ALA A 363 22.91 19.49 -8.35
N SER A 364 22.79 18.68 -7.29
CA SER A 364 22.94 19.14 -5.90
C SER A 364 24.34 19.71 -5.58
N PHE A 365 25.36 19.36 -6.37
CA PHE A 365 26.72 19.89 -6.25
C PHE A 365 27.04 21.00 -7.25
N VAL A 366 26.22 21.21 -8.31
CA VAL A 366 26.47 22.26 -9.31
C VAL A 366 26.26 23.64 -8.68
N LYS A 367 27.29 24.49 -8.71
CA LYS A 367 27.29 25.78 -7.98
C LYS A 367 26.21 26.78 -8.45
N LEU A 368 25.92 26.83 -9.75
CA LEU A 368 24.83 27.63 -10.32
C LEU A 368 24.43 27.06 -11.69
N TRP A 369 23.29 26.38 -11.76
CA TRP A 369 22.76 25.90 -13.04
C TRP A 369 22.14 27.06 -13.86
N PRO A 370 22.28 27.12 -15.20
CA PRO A 370 23.18 26.36 -16.08
C PRO A 370 24.55 27.05 -16.29
N TYR A 371 24.83 28.15 -15.57
CA TYR A 371 25.93 29.06 -15.88
C TYR A 371 27.30 28.62 -15.34
N ASN A 372 27.34 27.80 -14.29
CA ASN A 372 28.56 27.39 -13.61
C ASN A 372 28.46 25.98 -13.02
N PHE A 373 28.98 25.00 -13.77
CA PHE A 373 29.03 23.58 -13.41
C PHE A 373 30.16 23.19 -12.43
N SER A 374 30.84 24.16 -11.80
CA SER A 374 31.82 23.83 -10.75
C SER A 374 31.13 23.17 -9.56
N LEU A 375 31.80 22.16 -8.99
CA LEU A 375 31.26 21.39 -7.85
C LEU A 375 31.45 22.15 -6.54
N SER A 376 30.41 22.16 -5.71
CA SER A 376 30.33 22.94 -4.48
C SER A 376 29.34 22.32 -3.49
N LEU A 377 29.51 22.60 -2.20
CA LEU A 377 28.53 22.30 -1.16
C LEU A 377 27.58 23.49 -0.88
N ASN A 378 27.57 24.53 -1.73
CA ASN A 378 26.78 25.74 -1.54
C ASN A 378 25.27 25.46 -1.36
N HIS A 379 24.67 24.54 -2.12
CA HIS A 379 23.25 24.20 -1.94
C HIS A 379 22.97 23.51 -0.60
N TYR A 380 23.91 22.72 -0.06
CA TYR A 380 23.79 22.12 1.27
C TYR A 380 24.01 23.15 2.39
N ARG A 381 25.05 23.99 2.28
CA ARG A 381 25.37 24.99 3.30
C ARG A 381 24.43 26.20 3.25
N VAL A 382 24.48 26.97 2.17
CA VAL A 382 23.70 28.22 2.03
C VAL A 382 22.22 27.87 1.84
N GLY A 383 21.94 26.94 0.91
CA GLY A 383 20.58 26.58 0.53
C GLY A 383 19.78 25.82 1.59
N LEU A 384 20.41 25.06 2.49
CA LEU A 384 19.69 24.32 3.54
C LEU A 384 20.00 24.82 4.97
N VAL A 385 21.28 24.98 5.35
CA VAL A 385 21.62 25.40 6.74
C VAL A 385 21.32 26.88 6.95
N GLU A 386 21.88 27.75 6.12
CA GLU A 386 21.74 29.21 6.28
C GLU A 386 20.33 29.69 5.87
N GLY A 387 19.65 28.96 4.97
CA GLY A 387 18.23 29.15 4.63
C GLY A 387 17.21 28.64 5.67
N GLY A 388 17.64 28.09 6.81
CA GLY A 388 16.72 27.62 7.87
C GLY A 388 15.93 26.34 7.55
N VAL A 389 16.40 25.56 6.57
CA VAL A 389 15.65 24.43 5.97
C VAL A 389 15.96 23.08 6.65
N VAL A 390 17.02 23.02 7.46
CA VAL A 390 17.48 21.78 8.13
C VAL A 390 16.43 21.18 9.08
N ASP A 391 15.62 22.00 9.75
CA ASP A 391 14.59 21.49 10.66
C ASP A 391 13.51 20.68 9.92
N SER A 392 13.16 21.04 8.68
CA SER A 392 12.27 20.24 7.83
C SER A 392 12.83 18.83 7.59
N TYR A 393 14.16 18.69 7.44
CA TYR A 393 14.84 17.40 7.33
C TYR A 393 14.90 16.64 8.66
N LEU A 394 15.22 17.31 9.76
CA LEU A 394 15.23 16.69 11.09
C LEU A 394 13.83 16.22 11.50
N ASN A 395 12.78 16.94 11.12
CA ASN A 395 11.38 16.55 11.33
C ASN A 395 10.98 15.34 10.50
N SER A 396 11.39 15.24 9.23
CA SER A 396 11.24 14.00 8.44
C SER A 396 11.92 12.82 9.13
N LEU A 397 13.15 12.99 9.63
CA LEU A 397 13.87 11.92 10.33
C LEU A 397 13.21 11.52 11.66
N ARG A 398 12.73 12.50 12.45
CA ARG A 398 11.94 12.28 13.68
C ARG A 398 10.64 11.51 13.38
N MET A 399 9.89 11.94 12.36
CA MET A 399 8.61 11.35 11.96
C MET A 399 8.80 9.93 11.41
N ALA A 400 9.80 9.71 10.55
CA ALA A 400 10.14 8.39 10.04
C ALA A 400 10.63 7.42 11.13
N GLY A 401 11.46 7.90 12.07
CA GLY A 401 11.89 7.11 13.22
C GLY A 401 10.73 6.70 14.12
N LEU A 402 9.82 7.63 14.45
CA LEU A 402 8.63 7.33 15.25
C LEU A 402 7.66 6.39 14.52
N ALA A 403 7.41 6.60 13.22
CA ALA A 403 6.59 5.70 12.41
C ALA A 403 7.18 4.29 12.34
N ALA A 404 8.50 4.16 12.20
CA ALA A 404 9.22 2.89 12.15
C ALA A 404 9.28 2.14 13.49
N VAL A 405 9.05 2.81 14.63
CA VAL A 405 8.98 2.17 15.96
C VAL A 405 7.53 1.88 16.37
N ILE A 406 6.64 2.87 16.28
CA ILE A 406 5.25 2.78 16.74
C ILE A 406 4.41 1.92 15.77
N GLY A 407 4.61 2.10 14.47
CA GLY A 407 3.84 1.43 13.42
C GLY A 407 3.93 -0.09 13.47
N PRO A 408 5.13 -0.73 13.46
CA PRO A 408 5.24 -2.18 13.50
C PRO A 408 4.64 -2.78 14.77
N VAL A 409 4.78 -2.10 15.92
CA VAL A 409 4.19 -2.56 17.19
C VAL A 409 2.66 -2.60 17.08
N PHE A 410 2.03 -1.52 16.63
CA PHE A 410 0.58 -1.46 16.47
C PHE A 410 0.05 -2.44 15.40
N ILE A 411 0.71 -2.48 14.23
CA ILE A 411 0.29 -3.30 13.09
C ILE A 411 0.47 -4.79 13.37
N PHE A 412 1.61 -5.20 13.92
CA PHE A 412 1.89 -6.61 14.23
C PHE A 412 1.04 -7.11 15.40
N ALA A 413 0.82 -6.30 16.45
CA ALA A 413 -0.09 -6.65 17.52
C ALA A 413 -1.53 -6.82 17.00
N THR A 414 -2.01 -5.92 16.15
CA THR A 414 -3.36 -6.01 15.56
C THR A 414 -3.50 -7.22 14.62
N ALA A 415 -2.48 -7.53 13.82
CA ALA A 415 -2.45 -8.74 12.99
C ALA A 415 -2.45 -10.03 13.84
N TYR A 416 -1.67 -10.08 14.91
CA TYR A 416 -1.63 -11.20 15.85
C TYR A 416 -2.99 -11.41 16.54
N LEU A 417 -3.58 -10.34 17.08
CA LEU A 417 -4.91 -10.41 17.70
C LEU A 417 -5.97 -10.93 16.73
N LEU A 418 -5.94 -10.46 15.48
CA LEU A 418 -6.90 -10.81 14.43
C LEU A 418 -6.80 -12.28 13.96
N GLU A 419 -5.60 -12.88 13.99
CA GLU A 419 -5.34 -14.19 13.40
C GLU A 419 -5.11 -15.33 14.42
N LYS A 420 -4.48 -15.06 15.57
CA LYS A 420 -4.09 -16.11 16.54
C LYS A 420 -4.99 -16.22 17.79
N THR A 421 -5.82 -15.22 18.10
CA THR A 421 -6.84 -15.30 19.18
C THR A 421 -8.17 -15.85 18.65
N ARG A 422 -9.17 -16.13 19.52
CA ARG A 422 -10.52 -16.62 19.12
C ARG A 422 -11.63 -15.75 19.73
N GLY A 423 -12.79 -15.64 19.06
CA GLY A 423 -13.97 -14.88 19.52
C GLY A 423 -14.06 -13.42 19.04
N MET A 424 -15.24 -12.79 19.16
CA MET A 424 -15.60 -11.46 18.62
C MET A 424 -15.59 -11.36 17.08
N ASP A 425 -16.16 -12.32 16.37
CA ASP A 425 -15.97 -12.46 14.92
C ASP A 425 -16.55 -11.30 14.08
N TRP A 426 -17.60 -10.63 14.55
CA TRP A 426 -18.06 -9.35 13.99
C TRP A 426 -16.95 -8.28 14.00
N LEU A 427 -16.29 -8.11 15.15
CA LEU A 427 -15.24 -7.11 15.32
C LEU A 427 -14.00 -7.48 14.51
N ARG A 428 -13.69 -8.79 14.38
CA ARG A 428 -12.66 -9.27 13.45
C ARG A 428 -13.00 -8.91 12.01
N GLY A 429 -14.25 -9.09 11.58
CA GLY A 429 -14.72 -8.69 10.26
C GLY A 429 -14.51 -7.20 10.00
N PHE A 430 -14.88 -6.35 10.97
CA PHE A 430 -14.66 -4.91 10.90
C PHE A 430 -13.16 -4.53 10.84
N VAL A 431 -12.33 -5.04 11.77
CA VAL A 431 -10.88 -4.80 11.78
C VAL A 431 -10.23 -5.28 10.48
N ARG A 432 -10.62 -6.45 9.96
CA ARG A 432 -10.10 -7.03 8.72
C ARG A 432 -10.53 -6.25 7.47
N LEU A 433 -11.67 -5.55 7.51
CA LEU A 433 -12.08 -4.60 6.48
C LEU A 433 -11.26 -3.30 6.58
N MET A 434 -11.22 -2.68 7.76
CA MET A 434 -10.49 -1.42 7.99
C MET A 434 -8.98 -1.57 7.77
N ALA A 435 -8.41 -2.75 8.01
CA ALA A 435 -7.00 -3.04 7.80
C ALA A 435 -6.57 -2.96 6.33
N VAL A 436 -7.47 -3.23 5.38
CA VAL A 436 -7.15 -3.19 3.93
C VAL A 436 -7.65 -1.90 3.28
N LEU A 437 -8.63 -1.21 3.89
CA LEU A 437 -9.26 0.00 3.34
C LEU A 437 -8.24 1.10 2.93
N PRO A 438 -7.18 1.43 3.68
CA PRO A 438 -6.18 2.43 3.28
C PRO A 438 -5.52 2.15 1.91
N MET A 439 -5.43 0.89 1.48
CA MET A 439 -4.87 0.51 0.17
C MET A 439 -5.66 1.11 -1.01
N GLY A 440 -6.93 1.46 -0.80
CA GLY A 440 -7.78 2.12 -1.78
C GLY A 440 -7.93 3.64 -1.57
N VAL A 441 -7.12 4.29 -0.73
CA VAL A 441 -7.27 5.72 -0.37
C VAL A 441 -6.00 6.51 -0.75
N PRO A 442 -6.06 7.39 -1.76
CA PRO A 442 -4.93 8.23 -2.15
C PRO A 442 -4.44 9.16 -1.02
N GLY A 443 -3.15 9.50 -1.03
CA GLY A 443 -2.53 10.30 0.04
C GLY A 443 -3.20 11.66 0.24
N LEU A 444 -3.43 12.41 -0.83
CA LEU A 444 -4.10 13.72 -0.78
C LEU A 444 -5.51 13.61 -0.19
N VAL A 445 -6.25 12.55 -0.56
CA VAL A 445 -7.60 12.28 -0.07
C VAL A 445 -7.55 12.02 1.44
N LEU A 446 -6.63 11.15 1.90
CA LEU A 446 -6.44 10.88 3.32
C LEU A 446 -6.05 12.14 4.12
N GLY A 447 -5.09 12.92 3.62
CA GLY A 447 -4.63 14.16 4.27
C GLY A 447 -5.73 15.23 4.37
N LEU A 448 -6.57 15.39 3.33
CA LEU A 448 -7.70 16.30 3.37
C LEU A 448 -8.81 15.82 4.34
N GLY A 449 -9.05 14.50 4.40
CA GLY A 449 -9.95 13.93 5.42
C GLY A 449 -9.45 14.14 6.85
N TYR A 450 -8.13 14.15 7.05
CA TYR A 450 -7.52 14.48 8.33
C TYR A 450 -7.70 15.97 8.69
N ILE A 451 -7.60 16.91 7.74
CA ILE A 451 -8.03 18.31 7.98
C ILE A 451 -9.47 18.32 8.50
N PHE A 452 -10.41 17.70 7.77
CA PHE A 452 -11.83 17.78 8.11
C PHE A 452 -12.18 17.10 9.44
N PHE A 453 -11.42 16.09 9.86
CA PHE A 453 -11.64 15.43 11.14
C PHE A 453 -10.96 16.18 12.31
N PHE A 454 -9.70 16.60 12.18
CA PHE A 454 -8.91 17.13 13.31
C PHE A 454 -8.97 18.65 13.50
N VAL A 455 -9.26 19.45 12.46
CA VAL A 455 -9.33 20.92 12.59
C VAL A 455 -10.53 21.43 13.40
N PRO A 456 -11.74 20.82 13.38
CA PRO A 456 -12.85 21.28 14.21
C PRO A 456 -12.54 21.21 15.71
N GLN A 457 -12.61 22.36 16.39
CA GLN A 457 -12.33 22.51 17.84
C GLN A 457 -13.18 21.60 18.75
N ALA A 458 -14.36 21.17 18.27
CA ALA A 458 -15.25 20.25 18.99
C ALA A 458 -14.74 18.79 19.01
N ASN A 459 -13.70 18.45 18.25
CA ASN A 459 -13.09 17.12 18.31
C ASN A 459 -12.13 17.04 19.52
N PRO A 460 -12.28 16.08 20.46
CA PRO A 460 -11.33 15.91 21.56
C PRO A 460 -9.89 15.59 21.10
N LEU A 461 -9.69 15.17 19.84
CA LEU A 461 -8.39 14.93 19.24
C LEU A 461 -7.78 16.18 18.56
N HIS A 462 -8.44 17.35 18.62
CA HIS A 462 -7.98 18.59 17.98
C HIS A 462 -6.54 18.97 18.33
N GLY A 463 -6.11 18.73 19.58
CA GLY A 463 -4.73 18.99 20.03
C GLY A 463 -3.62 18.16 19.36
N LEU A 464 -3.96 17.24 18.44
CA LEU A 464 -2.99 16.58 17.56
C LEU A 464 -2.74 17.35 16.25
N TYR A 465 -3.63 18.27 15.85
CA TYR A 465 -3.45 19.08 14.64
C TYR A 465 -2.17 19.94 14.73
N GLN A 466 -1.48 20.13 13.59
CA GLN A 466 -0.16 20.80 13.48
C GLN A 466 1.00 20.16 14.27
N THR A 467 0.77 19.10 15.07
CA THR A 467 1.84 18.38 15.78
C THR A 467 2.57 17.38 14.88
N LEU A 468 3.76 16.93 15.29
CA LEU A 468 4.43 15.82 14.62
C LEU A 468 3.66 14.48 14.81
N GLY A 469 2.77 14.40 15.81
CA GLY A 469 1.94 13.22 16.09
C GLY A 469 0.92 12.90 14.99
N ILE A 470 0.21 13.90 14.45
CA ILE A 470 -0.73 13.67 13.34
C ILE A 470 -0.01 13.22 12.05
N LEU A 471 1.22 13.70 11.83
CA LEU A 471 2.08 13.30 10.71
C LEU A 471 2.57 11.84 10.84
N VAL A 472 2.88 11.37 12.05
CA VAL A 472 3.16 9.95 12.32
C VAL A 472 1.90 9.10 12.12
N LEU A 473 0.75 9.53 12.64
CA LEU A 473 -0.51 8.78 12.55
C LEU A 473 -1.00 8.61 11.10
N VAL A 474 -1.06 9.70 10.31
CA VAL A 474 -1.50 9.64 8.91
C VAL A 474 -0.58 8.73 8.08
N THR A 475 0.72 8.74 8.36
CA THR A 475 1.72 7.92 7.68
C THR A 475 1.57 6.43 8.04
N ILE A 476 1.44 6.10 9.34
CA ILE A 476 1.16 4.72 9.78
C ILE A 476 -0.14 4.20 9.15
N VAL A 477 -1.19 5.03 9.07
CA VAL A 477 -2.48 4.65 8.47
C VAL A 477 -2.37 4.46 6.96
N HIS A 478 -1.77 5.40 6.23
CA HIS A 478 -1.62 5.32 4.77
C HIS A 478 -0.93 4.01 4.35
N TYR A 479 0.16 3.66 5.03
CA TYR A 479 0.95 2.47 4.73
C TYR A 479 0.50 1.20 5.51
N TYR A 480 -0.58 1.29 6.30
CA TYR A 480 -1.05 0.21 7.19
C TYR A 480 -1.31 -1.10 6.45
N ALA A 481 -2.00 -1.04 5.31
CA ALA A 481 -2.50 -2.23 4.62
C ALA A 481 -1.36 -3.15 4.13
N SER A 482 -0.35 -2.58 3.47
CA SER A 482 0.86 -3.31 3.03
C SER A 482 1.54 -4.02 4.20
N CYS A 483 1.75 -3.28 5.29
CA CYS A 483 2.39 -3.77 6.51
C CYS A 483 1.58 -4.87 7.21
N HIS A 484 0.25 -4.70 7.27
CA HIS A 484 -0.65 -5.67 7.89
C HIS A 484 -0.70 -6.98 7.09
N LEU A 485 -0.66 -6.92 5.75
CA LEU A 485 -0.53 -8.10 4.91
C LEU A 485 0.79 -8.84 5.16
N THR A 486 1.93 -8.13 5.25
CA THR A 486 3.23 -8.72 5.62
C THR A 486 3.23 -9.36 7.02
N ALA A 487 2.54 -8.75 8.00
CA ALA A 487 2.38 -9.35 9.32
C ALA A 487 1.52 -10.62 9.27
N VAL A 488 0.38 -10.58 8.57
CA VAL A 488 -0.55 -11.72 8.46
C VAL A 488 0.05 -12.89 7.67
N THR A 489 0.85 -12.66 6.63
CA THR A 489 1.54 -13.75 5.91
C THR A 489 2.61 -14.41 6.79
N ALA A 490 3.42 -13.64 7.51
CA ALA A 490 4.41 -14.18 8.45
C ALA A 490 3.75 -14.96 9.60
N LEU A 491 2.63 -14.48 10.15
CA LEU A 491 1.87 -15.16 11.20
C LEU A 491 1.21 -16.47 10.73
N LYS A 492 0.85 -16.57 9.44
CA LYS A 492 0.29 -17.78 8.81
C LYS A 492 1.33 -18.82 8.42
N GLN A 493 2.61 -18.46 8.37
CA GLN A 493 3.72 -19.40 8.19
C GLN A 493 4.13 -20.06 9.52
N LEU A 494 3.65 -19.56 10.66
CA LEU A 494 3.81 -20.23 11.95
C LEU A 494 2.67 -21.21 12.18
N ASP A 495 3.03 -22.43 12.61
CA ASP A 495 2.07 -23.45 12.99
C ASP A 495 1.03 -22.91 14.01
N SER A 496 -0.19 -23.43 13.93
CA SER A 496 -1.27 -23.18 14.89
C SER A 496 -1.14 -23.99 16.19
N GLU A 497 -0.32 -25.05 16.19
CA GLU A 497 -0.10 -25.86 17.39
C GLU A 497 0.63 -25.10 18.51
N PHE A 498 1.48 -24.11 18.19
CA PHE A 498 2.16 -23.30 19.21
C PHE A 498 1.19 -22.63 20.19
N GLU A 499 0.09 -22.05 19.70
CA GLU A 499 -0.94 -21.47 20.55
C GLU A 499 -1.74 -22.54 21.31
N ALA A 500 -1.98 -23.72 20.72
CA ALA A 500 -2.72 -24.81 21.36
C ALA A 500 -1.93 -25.46 22.51
N VAL A 501 -0.64 -25.74 22.30
CA VAL A 501 0.28 -26.28 23.31
C VAL A 501 0.54 -25.25 24.42
N SER A 502 0.67 -23.96 24.08
CA SER A 502 0.76 -22.91 25.09
C SER A 502 -0.50 -22.83 25.97
N ALA A 503 -1.69 -22.98 25.36
CA ALA A 503 -2.96 -22.99 26.08
C ALA A 503 -3.15 -24.21 26.99
N SER A 504 -2.72 -25.42 26.57
CA SER A 504 -2.81 -26.62 27.42
C SER A 504 -1.88 -26.53 28.65
N LEU A 505 -0.70 -25.91 28.49
CA LEU A 505 0.21 -25.55 29.58
C LEU A 505 -0.29 -24.35 30.43
N LYS A 506 -1.49 -23.83 30.17
CA LYS A 506 -2.09 -22.64 30.82
C LYS A 506 -1.23 -21.38 30.71
N VAL A 507 -0.36 -21.30 29.71
CA VAL A 507 0.48 -20.12 29.45
C VAL A 507 -0.36 -19.04 28.75
N PRO A 508 -0.42 -17.81 29.29
CA PRO A 508 -1.27 -16.76 28.75
C PRO A 508 -0.75 -16.25 27.39
N PHE A 509 -1.66 -15.88 26.49
CA PHE A 509 -1.35 -15.52 25.09
C PHE A 509 -0.19 -14.50 24.96
N TYR A 510 -0.11 -13.51 25.84
CA TYR A 510 0.92 -12.47 25.78
C TYR A 510 2.33 -13.02 26.05
N LYS A 511 2.48 -14.09 26.83
CA LYS A 511 3.77 -14.78 26.99
C LYS A 511 4.13 -15.57 25.72
N THR A 512 3.16 -16.22 25.07
CA THR A 512 3.35 -16.87 23.76
C THR A 512 3.79 -15.85 22.71
N PHE A 513 3.10 -14.71 22.64
CA PHE A 513 3.41 -13.60 21.74
C PHE A 513 4.85 -13.11 21.89
N PHE A 514 5.27 -12.70 23.09
CA PHE A 514 6.61 -12.16 23.30
C PHE A 514 7.74 -13.21 23.27
N LYS A 515 7.49 -14.47 23.67
CA LYS A 515 8.55 -15.50 23.72
C LYS A 515 8.67 -16.37 22.47
N VAL A 516 7.59 -16.54 21.69
CA VAL A 516 7.56 -17.45 20.53
C VAL A 516 7.26 -16.67 19.26
N THR A 517 6.12 -15.97 19.19
CA THR A 517 5.64 -15.37 17.95
C THR A 517 6.50 -14.19 17.49
N VAL A 518 6.84 -13.25 18.38
CA VAL A 518 7.65 -12.06 18.05
C VAL A 518 9.07 -12.45 17.60
N PRO A 519 9.82 -13.33 18.29
CA PRO A 519 11.12 -13.82 17.78
C PRO A 519 11.02 -14.56 16.44
N ALA A 520 10.00 -15.41 16.25
CA ALA A 520 9.84 -16.18 15.01
C ALA A 520 9.44 -15.32 13.79
N CYS A 521 8.68 -14.24 14.01
CA CYS A 521 8.30 -13.25 12.99
C CYS A 521 9.23 -12.03 12.92
N LEU A 522 10.33 -11.98 13.68
CA LEU A 522 11.20 -10.82 13.79
C LEU A 522 11.69 -10.25 12.44
N PRO A 523 12.04 -11.06 11.41
CA PRO A 523 12.40 -10.54 10.10
C PRO A 523 11.26 -9.76 9.41
N ALA A 524 10.01 -10.19 9.57
CA ALA A 524 8.84 -9.49 9.04
C ALA A 524 8.54 -8.19 9.81
N ILE A 525 8.78 -8.16 11.12
CA ILE A 525 8.66 -6.94 11.94
C ILE A 525 9.70 -5.91 11.50
N LEU A 526 10.95 -6.33 11.23
CA LEU A 526 12.01 -5.48 10.68
C LEU A 526 11.68 -5.01 9.26
N GLU A 527 11.10 -5.85 8.42
CA GLU A 527 10.66 -5.44 7.07
C GLU A 527 9.55 -4.38 7.13
N ILE A 528 8.56 -4.53 8.02
CA ILE A 528 7.51 -3.53 8.24
C ILE A 528 8.12 -2.22 8.76
N SER A 529 9.06 -2.29 9.71
CA SER A 529 9.78 -1.14 10.26
C SER A 529 10.59 -0.38 9.19
N ARG A 530 11.34 -1.12 8.35
CA ARG A 530 12.07 -0.61 7.19
C ARG A 530 11.15 0.03 6.15
N TYR A 531 10.04 -0.63 5.80
CA TYR A 531 9.08 -0.12 4.82
C TYR A 531 8.43 1.18 5.32
N LEU A 532 8.00 1.25 6.57
CA LEU A 532 7.45 2.46 7.17
C LEU A 532 8.48 3.60 7.21
N PHE A 533 9.73 3.34 7.59
CA PHE A 533 10.79 4.35 7.60
C PHE A 533 10.99 4.99 6.23
N ILE A 534 11.17 4.18 5.18
CA ILE A 534 11.45 4.67 3.82
C ILE A 534 10.27 5.48 3.28
N ASN A 535 9.05 4.96 3.42
CA ASN A 535 7.86 5.67 2.95
C ASN A 535 7.58 6.95 3.74
N ALA A 536 7.88 6.98 5.05
CA ALA A 536 7.76 8.20 5.86
C ALA A 536 8.78 9.29 5.46
N MET A 537 9.98 8.90 5.02
CA MET A 537 10.98 9.83 4.49
C MET A 537 10.62 10.40 3.11
N THR A 538 9.89 9.64 2.27
CA THR A 538 9.60 10.01 0.87
C THR A 538 8.17 10.52 0.62
N THR A 539 7.24 10.34 1.56
CA THR A 539 5.82 10.71 1.35
C THR A 539 5.58 12.22 1.38
N VAL A 540 4.78 12.70 0.41
CA VAL A 540 4.37 14.11 0.27
C VAL A 540 2.85 14.20 0.39
N SER A 541 2.13 13.39 -0.40
CA SER A 541 0.69 13.51 -0.67
C SER A 541 -0.19 13.49 0.58
N ALA A 542 0.16 12.71 1.62
CA ALA A 542 -0.64 12.62 2.84
C ALA A 542 -0.33 13.71 3.88
N VAL A 543 0.86 14.32 3.80
CA VAL A 543 1.40 15.21 4.83
C VAL A 543 1.40 16.70 4.44
N VAL A 544 1.33 17.00 3.14
CA VAL A 544 1.27 18.37 2.57
C VAL A 544 0.07 19.21 3.09
N PHE A 545 -0.92 18.56 3.70
CA PHE A 545 -2.11 19.22 4.26
C PHE A 545 -2.10 19.33 5.80
N LEU A 546 -1.08 18.81 6.49
CA LEU A 546 -1.16 18.55 7.94
C LEU A 546 0.01 19.10 8.77
N TYR A 547 1.02 19.71 8.13
CA TYR A 547 2.15 20.29 8.84
C TYR A 547 1.79 21.62 9.50
N GLY A 548 2.32 21.86 10.70
CA GLY A 548 2.41 23.17 11.33
C GLY A 548 3.72 23.87 10.97
N ALA A 549 3.90 25.11 11.44
CA ALA A 549 5.12 25.89 11.21
C ALA A 549 6.39 25.10 11.60
N ASP A 550 6.42 24.58 12.82
CA ASP A 550 7.57 23.88 13.39
C ASP A 550 7.65 22.38 13.00
N THR A 551 6.67 21.86 12.25
CA THR A 551 6.54 20.42 11.92
C THR A 551 6.55 20.13 10.43
N LYS A 552 6.97 21.11 9.61
CA LYS A 552 7.22 20.92 8.18
C LYS A 552 8.26 19.80 7.94
N LEU A 553 8.21 19.19 6.74
CA LEU A 553 8.93 17.97 6.37
C LEU A 553 9.75 18.20 5.09
N ALA A 554 10.92 17.56 4.96
CA ALA A 554 11.78 17.66 3.78
C ALA A 554 11.06 17.33 2.47
N SER A 555 10.16 16.35 2.49
CA SER A 555 9.37 15.93 1.32
C SER A 555 8.41 17.02 0.83
N VAL A 556 7.85 17.82 1.74
CA VAL A 556 7.04 19.01 1.43
C VAL A 556 7.94 20.19 1.04
N GLU A 557 9.05 20.35 1.73
CA GLU A 557 10.00 21.44 1.52
C GLU A 557 10.67 21.42 0.13
N ILE A 558 10.91 20.23 -0.43
CA ILE A 558 11.34 20.08 -1.83
C ILE A 558 10.32 20.71 -2.80
N VAL A 559 9.02 20.68 -2.48
CA VAL A 559 7.98 21.36 -3.29
C VAL A 559 8.05 22.87 -3.11
N ASN A 560 8.25 23.36 -1.88
CA ASN A 560 8.34 24.80 -1.61
C ASN A 560 9.57 25.44 -2.27
N LEU A 561 10.71 24.73 -2.27
CA LEU A 561 11.94 25.15 -2.95
C LEU A 561 11.81 25.11 -4.48
N ASP A 562 11.04 24.16 -5.03
CA ASP A 562 10.69 24.18 -6.46
C ASP A 562 9.74 25.35 -6.79
N GLU A 563 8.77 25.65 -5.92
CA GLU A 563 7.88 26.81 -6.04
C GLU A 563 8.60 28.17 -5.91
N SER A 564 9.70 28.27 -5.15
CA SER A 564 10.54 29.48 -5.10
C SER A 564 11.52 29.61 -6.28
N GLY A 565 11.71 28.53 -7.06
CA GLY A 565 12.71 28.45 -8.13
C GLY A 565 14.09 27.93 -7.68
N ASP A 566 14.24 27.57 -6.40
CA ASP A 566 15.45 27.00 -5.79
C ASP A 566 15.59 25.50 -6.07
N ILE A 567 15.57 25.13 -7.37
CA ILE A 567 15.65 23.73 -7.84
C ILE A 567 16.98 23.06 -7.41
N GLY A 568 18.05 23.82 -7.25
CA GLY A 568 19.36 23.34 -6.74
C GLY A 568 19.29 22.88 -5.27
N PRO A 569 18.88 23.74 -4.31
CA PRO A 569 18.55 23.33 -2.95
C PRO A 569 17.49 22.22 -2.86
N ALA A 570 16.46 22.22 -3.72
CA ALA A 570 15.48 21.14 -3.80
C ALA A 570 16.14 19.79 -4.15
N ALA A 571 17.06 19.76 -5.13
CA ALA A 571 17.83 18.57 -5.48
C ALA A 571 18.78 18.11 -4.36
N ALA A 572 19.37 19.04 -3.59
CA ALA A 572 20.18 18.73 -2.41
C ALA A 572 19.34 18.09 -1.30
N MET A 573 18.18 18.66 -0.97
CA MET A 573 17.26 18.07 0.01
C MET A 573 16.78 16.68 -0.43
N ALA A 574 16.39 16.52 -1.70
CA ALA A 574 15.99 15.23 -2.25
C ALA A 574 17.12 14.19 -2.23
N THR A 575 18.38 14.63 -2.45
CA THR A 575 19.57 13.78 -2.33
C THR A 575 19.83 13.34 -0.89
N LEU A 576 19.65 14.21 0.12
CA LEU A 576 19.73 13.82 1.53
C LEU A 576 18.68 12.76 1.90
N VAL A 577 17.44 12.90 1.40
CA VAL A 577 16.38 11.89 1.61
C VAL A 577 16.77 10.53 1.02
N VAL A 578 17.36 10.50 -0.19
CA VAL A 578 17.86 9.26 -0.81
C VAL A 578 19.01 8.64 -0.02
N LEU A 579 20.02 9.42 0.36
CA LEU A 579 21.17 8.94 1.12
C LEU A 579 20.76 8.39 2.49
N THR A 580 19.80 9.05 3.15
CA THR A 580 19.22 8.60 4.43
C THR A 580 18.45 7.30 4.27
N SER A 581 17.62 7.18 3.22
CA SER A 581 16.84 5.97 2.93
C SER A 581 17.72 4.79 2.53
N ALA A 582 18.82 5.04 1.81
CA ALA A 582 19.84 4.05 1.49
C ALA A 582 20.63 3.60 2.73
N GLY A 583 21.05 4.54 3.58
CA GLY A 583 21.72 4.26 4.86
C GLY A 583 20.84 3.46 5.81
N ALA A 584 19.55 3.80 5.91
CA ALA A 584 18.58 3.03 6.66
C ALA A 584 18.39 1.62 6.10
N CYS A 585 18.26 1.46 4.77
CA CYS A 585 18.22 0.14 4.12
C CYS A 585 19.44 -0.73 4.47
N LEU A 586 20.65 -0.16 4.43
CA LEU A 586 21.88 -0.86 4.82
C LEU A 586 21.86 -1.23 6.31
N LEU A 587 21.45 -0.30 7.19
CA LEU A 587 21.31 -0.55 8.62
C LEU A 587 20.34 -1.70 8.89
N TYR A 588 19.11 -1.66 8.35
CA TYR A 588 18.13 -2.75 8.51
C TYR A 588 18.64 -4.09 7.97
N TYR A 589 19.36 -4.11 6.85
CA TYR A 589 19.96 -5.33 6.31
C TYR A 589 21.01 -5.93 7.25
N LEU A 590 21.90 -5.10 7.82
CA LEU A 590 22.91 -5.53 8.79
C LEU A 590 22.25 -6.01 10.10
N LEU A 591 21.26 -5.27 10.60
CA LEU A 591 20.53 -5.55 11.83
C LEU A 591 19.73 -6.86 11.70
N GLN A 592 19.05 -7.07 10.57
CA GLN A 592 18.41 -8.34 10.23
C GLN A 592 19.43 -9.48 10.19
N ARG A 593 20.56 -9.33 9.48
CA ARG A 593 21.58 -10.40 9.38
C ARG A 593 22.13 -10.81 10.74
N VAL A 594 22.36 -9.88 11.66
CA VAL A 594 22.79 -10.16 13.04
C VAL A 594 21.69 -10.86 13.86
N LEU A 595 20.43 -10.47 13.67
CA LEU A 595 19.29 -11.08 14.36
C LEU A 595 18.94 -12.47 13.82
N ASP A 596 19.06 -12.71 12.51
CA ASP A 596 18.85 -14.02 11.91
C ASP A 596 19.86 -15.04 12.47
N CYS A 597 21.15 -14.67 12.54
CA CYS A 597 22.17 -15.52 13.18
C CYS A 597 21.90 -15.82 14.66
N LYS A 598 21.17 -14.97 15.39
CA LYS A 598 20.85 -15.16 16.82
C LYS A 598 19.49 -15.81 17.09
N THR A 599 18.51 -15.64 16.21
CA THR A 599 17.09 -16.02 16.44
C THR A 599 16.56 -17.07 15.48
N GLN A 600 17.21 -17.25 14.32
CA GLN A 600 16.80 -18.19 13.26
C GLN A 600 17.79 -19.35 13.08
N ALA A 601 18.81 -19.48 13.94
CA ALA A 601 19.80 -20.57 13.88
C ALA A 601 19.16 -21.97 13.82
N TRP A 602 18.05 -22.18 14.54
CA TRP A 602 17.26 -23.41 14.52
C TRP A 602 16.66 -23.76 13.14
N ARG A 603 16.42 -22.77 12.26
CA ARG A 603 15.98 -23.00 10.88
C ARG A 603 17.12 -23.42 9.95
N GLN A 604 18.37 -23.10 10.29
CA GLN A 604 19.54 -23.40 9.46
C GLN A 604 20.11 -24.80 9.74
N GLY A 605 19.81 -25.39 10.90
CA GLY A 605 20.29 -26.71 11.31
C GLY A 605 19.59 -27.92 10.69
N GLN A 606 18.54 -27.76 9.87
CA GLN A 606 17.76 -28.87 9.29
C GLN A 606 18.10 -29.20 7.84
N GLY A 607 19.33 -28.93 7.39
CA GLY A 607 19.72 -29.06 5.98
C GLY A 607 21.04 -29.76 5.71
N ASN A 608 21.64 -30.45 6.69
CA ASN A 608 23.00 -30.98 6.57
C ASN A 608 23.27 -32.25 7.42
N ASP A 609 22.24 -33.07 7.64
CA ASP A 609 22.31 -34.47 8.09
C ASP A 609 21.81 -35.38 6.95
#